data_AF-A0A8H7F9U6-F1
#
_entry.id   AF-A0A8H7F9U6-F1
#
_cell.length_a   1.000
_cell.length_b   1.000
_cell.length_c   1.000
_cell.angle_alpha   90.00
_cell.angle_beta   90.00
_cell.angle_gamma   90.00
#
_symmetry.space_group_name_H-M   'P 1'
#
loop_
_entity.id
_entity.type
_entity.pdbx_description
1 polymer ?
#
loop_
_entity_poly.entity_id
_entity_poly.type
_entity_poly.pdbx_seq_one_letter_code
_entity_poly.pdbx_strand_id
1 'polypeptide(L)'
;MFHWSNGTSNQGIAISQIIQLTGNPGNYAYYAPVARKRTPSSLSGNQQLELGVYTRVQRDRILELASQIKFSRKSVTNSCRTWTRDLLEAMVKDGLLPESTFDYLDQNVPLRKRVAEVE
;
A
#
# COMPACT_ATOMS: atom_id res chain seq x y z
N MET A 1 -3.90 -3.67 -1.14
CA MET A 1 -2.52 -4.02 -0.76
C MET A 1 -1.58 -3.41 -1.78
N PHE A 2 -0.68 -2.53 -1.37
CA PHE A 2 0.34 -1.97 -2.26
C PHE A 2 1.53 -2.93 -2.31
N HIS A 3 2.01 -3.25 -3.51
CA HIS A 3 3.13 -4.16 -3.67
C HIS A 3 3.88 -3.90 -4.98
N TRP A 4 5.14 -4.31 -5.04
CA TRP A 4 5.89 -4.40 -6.29
C TRP A 4 6.61 -5.74 -6.39
N SER A 5 6.91 -6.15 -7.63
CA SER A 5 7.71 -7.34 -7.89
C SER A 5 9.18 -7.10 -7.52
N ASN A 6 9.74 -8.05 -6.78
CA ASN A 6 11.19 -8.15 -6.50
C ASN A 6 11.86 -9.19 -7.40
N GLY A 7 11.11 -9.86 -8.29
CA GLY A 7 11.61 -10.90 -9.18
C GLY A 7 11.10 -12.29 -8.82
N THR A 8 11.82 -13.31 -9.27
CA THR A 8 11.44 -14.72 -9.17
C THR A 8 12.50 -15.48 -8.41
N SER A 9 12.10 -16.38 -7.51
CA SER A 9 13.04 -17.26 -6.81
C SER A 9 13.66 -18.30 -7.76
N ASN A 10 14.71 -18.98 -7.32
CA ASN A 10 15.34 -20.09 -8.05
C ASN A 10 14.37 -21.25 -8.40
N GLN A 11 13.19 -21.28 -7.78
CA GLN A 11 12.14 -22.27 -8.03
C GLN A 11 11.03 -21.75 -8.95
N GLY A 12 11.22 -20.59 -9.60
CA GLY A 12 10.20 -20.00 -10.47
C GLY A 12 9.06 -19.29 -9.73
N ILE A 13 9.17 -19.04 -8.41
CA ILE A 13 8.10 -18.43 -7.61
C ILE A 13 8.27 -16.91 -7.57
N ALA A 14 7.23 -16.17 -7.99
CA ALA A 14 7.22 -14.71 -7.92
C ALA A 14 7.31 -14.22 -6.46
N ILE A 15 8.21 -13.26 -6.21
CA ILE A 15 8.39 -12.61 -4.92
C ILE A 15 7.93 -11.16 -5.05
N SER A 16 7.03 -10.74 -4.17
CA SER A 16 6.64 -9.33 -4.09
C SER A 16 6.98 -8.74 -2.72
N GLN A 17 7.38 -7.49 -2.74
CA GLN A 17 7.46 -6.68 -1.53
C GLN A 17 6.14 -6.00 -1.30
N ILE A 18 5.58 -6.16 -0.10
CA ILE A 18 4.30 -5.60 0.29
C ILE A 18 4.53 -4.42 1.22
N ILE A 19 3.82 -3.33 0.94
CA ILE A 19 3.72 -2.14 1.76
C ILE A 19 2.27 -1.99 2.17
N GLN A 20 1.99 -2.24 3.43
CA GLN A 20 0.63 -2.18 3.94
C GLN A 20 0.64 -2.06 5.47
N LEU A 21 -0.28 -1.26 5.99
CA LEU A 21 -0.72 -1.37 7.37
C LEU A 21 -1.43 -2.71 7.58
N THR A 22 -0.93 -3.53 8.50
CA THR A 22 -1.45 -4.87 8.78
C THR A 22 -2.28 -4.87 10.06
N GLY A 23 -3.27 -5.75 10.16
CA GLY A 23 -4.08 -5.93 11.36
C GLY A 23 -5.57 -5.76 11.13
N ASN A 24 -6.31 -5.66 12.23
CA ASN A 24 -7.75 -5.53 12.28
C ASN A 24 -8.13 -4.27 13.09
N PRO A 25 -9.39 -3.78 13.01
CA PRO A 25 -9.85 -2.71 13.88
C PRO A 25 -9.47 -2.93 15.35
N GLY A 26 -8.85 -1.92 15.98
CA GLY A 26 -8.33 -2.01 17.35
C GLY A 26 -6.94 -2.63 17.51
N ASN A 27 -6.34 -3.17 16.43
CA ASN A 27 -5.03 -3.80 16.47
C ASN A 27 -4.30 -3.70 15.11
N TYR A 28 -3.80 -2.51 14.80
CA TYR A 28 -3.00 -2.24 13.61
C TYR A 28 -1.50 -2.11 13.89
N ALA A 29 -0.68 -2.54 12.95
CA ALA A 29 0.76 -2.38 12.97
C ALA A 29 1.35 -2.29 11.55
N TYR A 30 2.46 -1.57 11.43
CA TYR A 30 3.17 -1.37 10.17
C TYR A 30 4.56 -2.01 10.27
N TYR A 31 4.82 -3.01 9.43
CA TYR A 31 6.05 -3.83 9.46
C TYR A 31 6.83 -3.79 8.14
N ALA A 32 6.61 -2.77 7.32
CA ALA A 32 7.18 -2.75 5.97
C ALA A 32 8.67 -2.38 5.96
N PRO A 33 9.43 -2.85 4.95
CA PRO A 33 8.98 -3.72 3.86
C PRO A 33 8.91 -5.21 4.25
N VAL A 34 7.85 -5.92 3.82
CA VAL A 34 7.73 -7.38 3.98
C VAL A 34 7.77 -8.06 2.62
N ALA A 35 8.76 -8.92 2.39
CA ALA A 35 8.79 -9.77 1.19
C ALA A 35 7.90 -11.00 1.39
N ARG A 36 7.06 -11.32 0.40
CA ARG A 36 6.23 -12.53 0.40
C ARG A 36 6.31 -13.25 -0.95
N LYS A 37 6.30 -14.58 -0.89
CA LYS A 37 6.05 -15.45 -2.04
C LYS A 37 4.61 -15.23 -2.50
N ARG A 38 4.41 -15.06 -3.81
CA ARG A 38 3.08 -14.95 -4.42
C ARG A 38 2.75 -16.29 -5.05
N THR A 39 1.68 -16.92 -4.57
CA THR A 39 1.11 -18.10 -5.21
C THR A 39 0.21 -17.66 -6.37
N PRO A 40 0.02 -18.48 -7.42
CA PRO A 40 -0.94 -18.18 -8.49
C PRO A 40 -2.33 -17.83 -7.96
N SER A 41 -2.80 -18.53 -6.92
CA SER A 41 -4.07 -18.24 -6.24
C SER A 41 -4.14 -16.85 -5.59
N SER A 42 -3.01 -16.36 -5.05
CA SER A 42 -2.94 -15.02 -4.45
C SER A 42 -2.98 -13.89 -5.49
N LEU A 43 -2.64 -14.21 -6.74
CA LEU A 43 -2.62 -13.28 -7.87
C LEU A 43 -3.98 -13.23 -8.58
N SER A 44 -4.66 -14.37 -8.74
CA SER A 44 -5.94 -14.47 -9.46
C SER A 44 -7.16 -14.05 -8.64
N GLY A 45 -7.10 -14.10 -7.31
CA GLY A 45 -8.24 -13.81 -6.44
C GLY A 45 -8.48 -12.33 -6.11
N ASN A 46 -7.59 -11.42 -6.54
CA ASN A 46 -7.69 -9.99 -6.24
C ASN A 46 -7.53 -9.15 -7.50
N GLN A 47 -8.31 -8.08 -7.61
CA GLN A 47 -8.07 -7.06 -8.62
C GLN A 47 -6.67 -6.45 -8.41
N GLN A 48 -5.87 -6.44 -9.47
CA GLN A 48 -4.54 -5.81 -9.48
C GLN A 48 -4.61 -4.57 -10.35
N LEU A 49 -4.22 -3.43 -9.76
CA LEU A 49 -4.15 -2.15 -10.45
C LEU A 49 -2.69 -1.74 -10.50
N GLU A 50 -2.20 -1.50 -11.71
CA GLU A 50 -0.83 -1.06 -11.92
C GLU A 50 -0.70 0.44 -11.61
N LEU A 51 0.30 0.78 -10.80
CA LEU A 51 0.59 2.16 -10.39
C LEU A 51 1.79 2.76 -11.12
N GLY A 52 2.41 1.97 -12.01
CA GLY A 52 3.61 2.33 -12.77
C GLY A 52 4.87 1.60 -12.32
N VAL A 53 5.96 1.89 -13.03
CA VAL A 53 7.28 1.31 -12.81
C VAL A 53 8.14 2.29 -12.03
N TYR A 54 8.54 1.87 -10.83
CA TYR A 54 9.38 2.68 -9.94
C TYR A 54 10.81 2.17 -9.91
N THR A 55 11.76 3.11 -10.07
CA THR A 55 13.19 2.88 -9.84
C THR A 55 13.47 2.56 -8.37
N ARG A 56 14.68 2.07 -8.07
CA ARG A 56 15.06 1.77 -6.68
C ARG A 56 14.94 2.99 -5.76
N VAL A 57 15.46 4.14 -6.20
CA VAL A 57 15.42 5.39 -5.42
C VAL A 57 13.98 5.83 -5.15
N GLN A 58 13.11 5.74 -6.16
CA GLN A 58 11.69 6.03 -5.98
C GLN A 58 11.02 5.06 -5.00
N ARG A 59 11.34 3.76 -5.05
CA ARG A 59 10.82 2.77 -4.09
C ARG A 59 11.27 3.06 -2.66
N ASP A 60 12.53 3.43 -2.46
CA ASP A 60 13.04 3.80 -1.14
C ASP A 60 12.33 5.06 -0.61
N ARG A 61 12.07 6.04 -1.48
CA ARG A 61 11.27 7.22 -1.14
C ARG A 61 9.82 6.86 -0.77
N ILE A 62 9.17 5.94 -1.48
CA ILE A 62 7.83 5.45 -1.14
C ILE A 62 7.83 4.80 0.26
N LEU A 63 8.86 4.02 0.60
CA LEU A 63 8.98 3.41 1.94
C LEU A 63 9.12 4.46 3.04
N GLU A 64 9.90 5.51 2.77
CA GLU A 64 10.06 6.64 3.67
C GLU A 64 8.72 7.35 3.91
N LEU A 65 8.01 7.74 2.84
CA LEU A 65 6.68 8.35 2.92
C LEU A 65 5.71 7.47 3.72
N ALA A 66 5.70 6.17 3.43
CA ALA A 66 4.85 5.21 4.13
C ALA A 66 5.14 5.12 5.63
N SER A 67 6.41 5.23 6.04
CA SER A 67 6.79 5.25 7.47
C SER A 67 6.31 6.50 8.21
N GLN A 68 6.07 7.60 7.49
CA GLN A 68 5.65 8.89 8.05
C GLN A 68 4.13 9.03 8.21
N ILE A 69 3.34 8.13 7.60
CA ILE A 69 1.88 8.16 7.70
C ILE A 69 1.46 7.78 9.12
N LYS A 70 0.90 8.75 9.81
CA LYS A 70 0.37 8.57 11.17
C LYS A 70 -0.85 7.65 11.15
N PHE A 71 -0.91 6.73 12.10
CA PHE A 71 -2.10 5.90 12.34
C PHE A 71 -2.21 5.56 13.83
N SER A 72 -3.43 5.36 14.31
CA SER A 72 -3.66 4.80 15.64
C SER A 72 -3.68 3.29 15.56
N ARG A 73 -2.84 2.62 16.37
CA ARG A 73 -2.85 1.15 16.49
C ARG A 73 -4.19 0.62 16.99
N LYS A 74 -4.91 1.41 17.78
CA LYS A 74 -6.21 1.06 18.38
C LYS A 74 -7.41 1.59 17.58
N SER A 75 -7.17 2.19 16.41
CA SER A 75 -8.24 2.75 15.59
C SER A 75 -9.30 1.69 15.27
N VAL A 76 -10.55 2.03 15.55
CA VAL A 76 -11.73 1.29 15.04
C VAL A 76 -12.37 2.00 13.84
N THR A 77 -11.99 3.26 13.60
CA THR A 77 -12.59 4.16 12.62
C THR A 77 -11.79 4.21 11.32
N ASN A 78 -10.49 4.50 11.42
CA ASN A 78 -9.56 4.50 10.29
C ASN A 78 -8.95 3.10 10.10
N SER A 79 -8.86 2.65 8.85
CA SER A 79 -8.44 1.27 8.52
C SER A 79 -7.20 1.24 7.63
N CYS A 80 -6.73 0.04 7.28
CA CYS A 80 -5.68 -0.15 6.28
C CYS A 80 -5.99 0.59 4.95
N ARG A 81 -7.27 0.70 4.55
CA ARG A 81 -7.68 1.43 3.34
C ARG A 81 -7.45 2.93 3.47
N THR A 82 -7.73 3.48 4.65
CA THR A 82 -7.46 4.89 4.97
C THR A 82 -5.96 5.17 4.90
N TRP A 83 -5.17 4.32 5.55
CA TRP A 83 -3.72 4.43 5.51
C TRP A 83 -3.16 4.31 4.08
N THR A 84 -3.70 3.40 3.25
CA THR A 84 -3.30 3.28 1.84
C THR A 84 -3.67 4.52 1.04
N ARG A 85 -4.83 5.13 1.28
CA ARG A 85 -5.20 6.40 0.63
C ARG A 85 -4.18 7.49 0.94
N ASP A 86 -3.84 7.67 2.23
CA ASP A 86 -2.89 8.69 2.65
C ASP A 86 -1.51 8.50 2.03
N LEU A 87 -1.08 7.24 1.82
CA LEU A 87 0.16 6.94 1.12
C LEU A 87 0.10 7.40 -0.33
N LEU A 88 -1.00 7.10 -1.03
CA LEU A 88 -1.15 7.52 -2.42
C LEU A 88 -1.20 9.05 -2.53
N GLU A 89 -1.89 9.74 -1.63
CA GLU A 89 -1.89 11.20 -1.57
C GLU A 89 -0.50 11.78 -1.30
N ALA A 90 0.28 11.16 -0.41
CA ALA A 90 1.67 11.55 -0.16
C ALA A 90 2.55 11.32 -1.41
N MET A 91 2.36 10.22 -2.13
CA MET A 91 3.05 9.94 -3.38
C MET A 91 2.70 10.94 -4.48
N VAL A 92 1.44 11.40 -4.57
CA VAL A 92 1.04 12.47 -5.51
C VAL A 92 1.77 13.76 -5.18
N LYS A 93 1.76 14.17 -3.90
CA LYS A 93 2.45 15.40 -3.44
C LYS A 93 3.95 15.37 -3.68
N ASP A 94 4.57 14.20 -3.57
CA ASP A 94 6.01 14.00 -3.82
C ASP A 94 6.35 13.85 -5.32
N GLY A 95 5.36 13.89 -6.21
CA GLY A 95 5.53 13.75 -7.66
C GLY A 95 5.82 12.30 -8.12
N LEU A 96 5.61 11.31 -7.24
CA LEU A 96 5.83 9.90 -7.53
C LEU A 96 4.62 9.25 -8.23
N LEU A 97 3.41 9.76 -7.99
CA LEU A 97 2.18 9.26 -8.60
C LEU A 97 1.47 10.41 -9.35
N PRO A 98 1.11 10.24 -10.62
CA PRO A 98 0.28 11.23 -11.32
C PRO A 98 -1.08 11.40 -10.63
N GLU A 99 -1.55 12.64 -10.54
CA GLU A 99 -2.87 12.96 -9.95
C GLU A 99 -4.01 12.22 -10.68
N SER A 100 -3.94 12.12 -12.01
CA SER A 100 -4.93 11.37 -12.80
C SER A 100 -4.98 9.88 -12.45
N THR A 101 -3.84 9.27 -12.11
CA THR A 101 -3.81 7.88 -11.64
C THR A 101 -4.45 7.77 -10.27
N PHE A 102 -4.22 8.72 -9.37
CA PHE A 102 -4.87 8.76 -8.06
C PHE A 102 -6.39 8.91 -8.19
N ASP A 103 -6.86 9.83 -9.03
CA ASP A 103 -8.29 10.05 -9.27
C ASP A 103 -8.98 8.80 -9.80
N TYR A 104 -8.33 8.11 -10.75
CA TYR A 104 -8.82 6.83 -11.24
C TYR A 104 -8.93 5.79 -10.12
N LEU A 105 -7.93 5.68 -9.25
CA LEU A 105 -7.97 4.74 -8.12
C LEU A 105 -9.07 5.12 -7.12
N ASP A 106 -9.24 6.42 -6.83
CA ASP A 106 -10.24 6.89 -5.88
C ASP A 106 -11.67 6.61 -6.35
N GLN A 107 -11.90 6.67 -7.66
CA GLN A 107 -13.19 6.35 -8.26
C GLN A 107 -13.47 4.84 -8.29
N ASN A 108 -12.44 4.01 -8.48
CA ASN A 108 -12.60 2.57 -8.74
C ASN A 108 -12.36 1.70 -7.50
N VAL A 109 -11.70 2.22 -6.47
CA VAL A 109 -11.37 1.51 -5.23
C VAL A 109 -11.95 2.30 -4.06
N PRO A 110 -12.65 1.66 -3.10
CA PRO A 110 -13.20 2.35 -1.93
C PRO A 110 -12.10 2.75 -0.92
N LEU A 111 -11.27 3.73 -1.30
CA LEU A 111 -10.20 4.32 -0.51
C LEU A 111 -10.77 5.36 0.45
N ARG A 112 -11.08 4.93 1.68
CA ARG A 112 -11.71 5.79 2.68
C ARG A 112 -10.83 7.00 3.02
N LYS A 113 -11.41 8.20 3.04
CA LYS A 113 -10.76 9.40 3.56
C LYS A 113 -10.52 9.27 5.06
N ARG A 114 -9.43 9.84 5.55
CA ARG A 114 -9.15 9.89 6.99
C ARG A 114 -10.15 10.80 7.69
N VAL A 115 -10.63 10.32 8.82
CA VAL A 115 -11.51 11.07 9.72
C VAL A 115 -10.92 11.11 11.12
N ALA A 116 -11.47 11.97 11.99
CA ALA A 116 -11.10 11.99 13.40
C ALA A 116 -11.32 10.60 14.02
N GLU A 117 -10.40 10.20 14.90
CA GLU A 117 -10.57 8.97 15.69
C GLU A 117 -11.77 9.14 16.63
N VAL A 118 -12.51 8.06 16.85
CA VAL A 118 -13.54 8.02 17.89
C VAL A 118 -12.85 7.46 19.13
N GLU A 119 -12.95 8.18 20.25
CA GLU A 119 -12.46 7.72 21.57
C GLU A 119 -13.30 6.58 22.13
#